data_AF-A0AAC9PVW9-F1
#
_entry.id   AF-A0AAC9PVW9-F1
#
_cell.length_a   1.000
_cell.length_b   1.000
_cell.length_c   1.000
_cell.angle_alpha   90.00
_cell.angle_beta   90.00
_cell.angle_gamma   90.00
#
_symmetry.space_group_name_H-M   'P 1'
#
loop_
_entity.id
_entity.type
_entity.pdbx_description
1 polymer ?
#
loop_
_entity_poly.entity_id
_entity_poly.type
_entity_poly.pdbx_seq_one_letter_code
_entity_poly.pdbx_strand_id
1 'polypeptide(L)'
;MKIKSLFIFITFWFAFSCVTHLPFSSAKSKRESIKNIKDYIHFNKNEFNSIKNNDSILYEMSLSIEKEIDPKLIERRLDSFLLNSYSKKEFLHMLKLDRVGNGWVFELDRNASESKLLKIDSYDELEMVLKKIDNGFSGENIIKVKSDTLSPKD
;
A
#
# COMPACT_ATOMS: atom_id res chain seq x y z
N MET A 1 -8.93 -39.95 -32.01
CA MET A 1 -9.83 -38.79 -31.81
C MET A 1 -9.90 -38.27 -30.37
N LYS A 2 -9.63 -39.07 -29.32
CA LYS A 2 -9.82 -38.66 -27.90
C LYS A 2 -8.84 -37.58 -27.38
N ILE A 3 -7.59 -37.56 -27.85
CA ILE A 3 -6.55 -36.61 -27.38
C ILE A 3 -6.77 -35.18 -27.89
N LYS A 4 -7.31 -35.01 -29.12
CA LYS A 4 -7.61 -33.68 -29.68
C LYS A 4 -8.76 -32.99 -28.93
N SER A 5 -9.73 -33.77 -28.44
CA SER A 5 -10.84 -33.25 -27.61
C SER A 5 -10.36 -32.78 -26.22
N LEU A 6 -9.41 -33.50 -25.61
CA LEU A 6 -8.84 -33.14 -24.31
C LEU A 6 -8.07 -31.80 -24.36
N PHE A 7 -7.30 -31.58 -25.43
CA PHE A 7 -6.57 -30.32 -25.63
C PHE A 7 -7.50 -29.11 -25.75
N ILE A 8 -8.63 -29.26 -26.47
CA ILE A 8 -9.64 -28.21 -26.63
C ILE A 8 -10.24 -27.85 -25.26
N PHE A 9 -10.57 -28.85 -24.43
CA PHE A 9 -11.10 -28.62 -23.09
C PHE A 9 -10.12 -27.88 -22.17
N ILE A 10 -8.83 -28.24 -22.19
CA ILE A 10 -7.80 -27.56 -21.38
C ILE A 10 -7.63 -26.10 -21.84
N THR A 11 -7.60 -25.84 -23.15
CA THR A 11 -7.50 -24.48 -23.68
C THR A 11 -8.73 -23.63 -23.39
N PHE A 12 -9.93 -24.23 -23.38
CA PHE A 12 -11.17 -23.53 -23.03
C PHE A 12 -11.20 -23.17 -21.54
N TRP A 13 -10.69 -24.03 -20.67
CA TRP A 13 -10.64 -23.75 -19.23
C TRP A 13 -9.65 -22.64 -18.84
N PHE A 14 -8.52 -22.54 -19.56
CA PHE A 14 -7.59 -21.42 -19.43
C PHE A 14 -8.16 -20.09 -19.93
N ALA A 15 -9.01 -20.11 -20.97
CA ALA A 15 -9.63 -18.89 -21.50
C ALA A 15 -10.65 -18.24 -20.53
N PHE A 16 -11.31 -19.03 -19.68
CA PHE A 16 -12.23 -18.52 -18.65
C PHE A 16 -11.54 -18.13 -17.33
N SER A 17 -10.28 -18.51 -17.12
CA SER A 17 -9.52 -18.14 -15.91
C SER A 17 -8.91 -16.74 -15.96
N CYS A 18 -9.10 -15.99 -17.05
CA CYS A 18 -8.68 -14.59 -17.12
C CYS A 18 -9.72 -13.69 -16.42
N VAL A 19 -9.88 -13.89 -15.10
CA VAL A 19 -10.66 -12.98 -14.25
C VAL A 19 -9.87 -11.68 -14.16
N THR A 20 -10.14 -10.78 -15.10
CA THR A 20 -9.59 -9.43 -15.05
C THR A 20 -10.30 -8.73 -13.91
N HIS A 21 -9.69 -8.74 -12.72
CA HIS A 21 -10.20 -8.01 -11.57
C HIS A 21 -10.22 -6.52 -11.95
N LEU A 22 -11.40 -6.01 -12.26
CA LEU A 22 -11.59 -4.59 -12.48
C LEU A 22 -11.33 -3.87 -11.14
N PRO A 23 -10.58 -2.76 -11.14
CA PRO A 23 -10.30 -2.02 -9.91
C PRO A 23 -11.57 -1.52 -9.23
N PHE A 24 -12.63 -1.24 -9.99
CA PHE A 24 -13.94 -0.86 -9.44
C PHE A 24 -15.00 -1.91 -9.76
N SER A 25 -15.85 -2.23 -8.78
CA SER A 25 -16.95 -3.19 -8.95
C SER A 25 -18.04 -2.68 -9.90
N SER A 26 -18.19 -1.36 -10.03
CA SER A 26 -19.15 -0.71 -10.92
C SER A 26 -18.77 0.74 -11.23
N ALA A 27 -19.37 1.31 -12.28
CA ALA A 27 -19.24 2.74 -12.58
C ALA A 27 -19.77 3.64 -11.43
N LYS A 28 -20.74 3.17 -10.66
CA LYS A 28 -21.23 3.87 -9.46
C LYS A 28 -20.13 3.94 -8.39
N SER A 29 -19.49 2.80 -8.08
CA SER A 29 -18.40 2.76 -7.10
C SER A 29 -17.25 3.68 -7.49
N LYS A 30 -16.86 3.71 -8.77
CA LYS A 30 -15.84 4.63 -9.28
C LYS A 30 -16.19 6.10 -9.04
N ARG A 31 -17.44 6.49 -9.30
CA ARG A 31 -17.89 7.89 -9.09
C ARG A 31 -17.84 8.28 -7.62
N GLU A 32 -18.23 7.36 -6.74
CA GLU A 32 -18.17 7.55 -5.30
C GLU A 32 -16.71 7.68 -4.81
N SER A 33 -15.83 6.78 -5.23
CA SER A 33 -14.39 6.89 -4.93
C SER A 33 -13.79 8.20 -5.42
N ILE A 34 -14.13 8.65 -6.64
CA ILE A 34 -13.66 9.95 -7.16
C ILE A 34 -14.17 11.11 -6.31
N LYS A 35 -15.43 11.05 -5.85
CA LYS A 35 -15.98 12.07 -4.97
C LYS A 35 -15.20 12.11 -3.65
N ASN A 36 -15.01 10.96 -3.02
CA ASN A 36 -14.27 10.85 -1.76
C ASN A 36 -12.84 11.38 -1.90
N ILE A 37 -12.16 11.06 -3.00
CA ILE A 37 -10.81 11.57 -3.29
C ILE A 37 -10.79 13.10 -3.36
N LYS A 38 -11.77 13.73 -4.01
CA LYS A 38 -11.86 15.19 -4.12
C LYS A 38 -12.20 15.87 -2.81
N ASP A 39 -12.99 15.21 -1.98
CA ASP A 39 -13.37 15.75 -0.67
C ASP A 39 -12.20 15.63 0.33
N TYR A 40 -11.33 14.62 0.17
CA TYR A 40 -10.21 14.34 1.06
C TYR A 40 -8.89 15.03 0.66
N ILE A 41 -8.65 15.22 -0.64
CA ILE A 41 -7.41 15.78 -1.19
C ILE A 41 -7.72 17.02 -2.01
N HIS A 42 -6.98 18.09 -1.79
CA HIS A 42 -7.22 19.37 -2.47
C HIS A 42 -6.51 19.44 -3.82
N PHE A 43 -7.17 18.95 -4.87
CA PHE A 43 -6.62 19.03 -6.23
C PHE A 43 -6.84 20.40 -6.88
N ASN A 44 -5.84 20.88 -7.62
CA ASN A 44 -6.09 21.79 -8.71
C ASN A 44 -6.68 21.04 -9.93
N LYS A 45 -7.33 21.78 -10.83
CA LYS A 45 -8.05 21.20 -11.98
C LYS A 45 -7.14 20.39 -12.91
N ASN A 46 -5.89 20.81 -13.08
CA ASN A 46 -4.93 20.17 -13.98
C ASN A 46 -4.39 18.86 -13.40
N GLU A 47 -4.11 18.84 -12.10
CA GLU A 47 -3.67 17.65 -11.37
C GLU A 47 -4.74 16.56 -11.46
N PHE A 48 -5.99 16.90 -11.13
CA PHE A 48 -7.08 15.93 -11.23
C PHE A 48 -7.28 15.43 -12.67
N ASN A 49 -7.19 16.31 -13.66
CA ASN A 49 -7.31 15.92 -15.07
C ASN A 49 -6.21 14.95 -15.51
N SER A 50 -5.03 15.00 -14.89
CA SER A 50 -3.90 14.13 -15.19
C SER A 50 -4.12 12.70 -14.68
N ILE A 51 -4.92 12.54 -13.62
CA ILE A 51 -5.17 11.23 -12.98
C ILE A 51 -6.58 10.65 -13.20
N LYS A 52 -7.57 11.46 -13.58
CA LYS A 52 -9.00 11.06 -13.61
C LYS A 52 -9.34 9.86 -14.51
N ASN A 53 -8.49 9.56 -15.49
CA ASN A 53 -8.68 8.46 -16.43
C ASN A 53 -7.87 7.21 -16.05
N ASN A 54 -7.15 7.24 -14.93
CA ASN A 54 -6.30 6.15 -14.48
C ASN A 54 -6.95 5.40 -13.32
N ASP A 55 -7.69 4.36 -13.66
CA ASP A 55 -8.52 3.62 -12.70
C ASP A 55 -7.69 2.98 -11.58
N SER A 56 -6.47 2.52 -11.88
CA SER A 56 -5.58 1.96 -10.85
C SER A 56 -5.16 3.01 -9.83
N ILE A 57 -4.87 4.24 -10.27
CA ILE A 57 -4.49 5.36 -9.40
C ILE A 57 -5.67 5.74 -8.51
N LEU A 58 -6.83 5.99 -9.11
CA LEU A 58 -8.03 6.36 -8.38
C LEU A 58 -8.42 5.29 -7.37
N TYR A 59 -8.31 4.02 -7.75
CA TYR A 59 -8.65 2.92 -6.86
C TYR A 59 -7.69 2.86 -5.67
N GLU A 60 -6.38 2.83 -5.90
CA GLU A 60 -5.40 2.76 -4.81
C GLU A 60 -5.46 3.98 -3.88
N MET A 61 -5.71 5.18 -4.41
CA MET A 61 -5.93 6.37 -3.59
C MET A 61 -7.18 6.22 -2.72
N SER A 62 -8.28 5.72 -3.28
CA SER A 62 -9.52 5.49 -2.51
C SER A 62 -9.33 4.48 -1.38
N LEU A 63 -8.56 3.41 -1.62
CA LEU A 63 -8.21 2.44 -0.57
C LEU A 63 -7.36 3.06 0.54
N SER A 64 -6.42 3.95 0.21
CA SER A 64 -5.63 4.66 1.23
C SER A 64 -6.47 5.63 2.04
N ILE A 65 -7.45 6.30 1.43
CA ILE A 65 -8.39 7.16 2.14
C ILE A 65 -9.30 6.34 3.06
N GLU A 66 -9.83 5.20 2.58
CA GLU A 66 -10.67 4.29 3.38
C GLU A 66 -9.90 3.72 4.59
N LYS A 67 -8.59 3.53 4.45
CA LYS A 67 -7.69 3.13 5.55
C LYS A 67 -7.18 4.29 6.40
N GLU A 68 -7.77 5.48 6.26
CA GLU A 68 -7.49 6.66 7.08
C GLU A 68 -6.01 7.08 7.09
N ILE A 69 -5.31 6.88 5.97
CA ILE A 69 -3.93 7.36 5.81
C ILE A 69 -3.92 8.89 5.76
N ASP A 70 -2.96 9.51 6.45
CA ASP A 70 -2.81 10.96 6.54
C ASP A 70 -2.91 11.61 5.14
N PRO A 71 -3.86 12.54 4.92
CA PRO A 71 -4.03 13.21 3.64
C PRO A 71 -2.74 13.84 3.13
N LYS A 72 -1.91 14.41 4.02
CA LYS A 72 -0.64 15.04 3.65
C LYS A 72 0.35 14.04 3.07
N LEU A 73 0.33 12.80 3.58
CA LEU A 73 1.19 11.75 3.07
C LEU A 73 0.75 11.34 1.66
N ILE A 74 -0.56 11.15 1.46
CA ILE A 74 -1.13 10.83 0.15
C ILE A 74 -0.84 11.97 -0.85
N GLU A 75 -1.02 13.23 -0.45
CA GLU A 75 -0.68 14.42 -1.24
C GLU A 75 0.79 14.44 -1.63
N ARG A 76 1.71 14.20 -0.69
CA ARG A 76 3.15 14.13 -0.99
C ARG A 76 3.50 13.03 -2.00
N ARG A 77 2.83 11.86 -1.94
CA ARG A 77 3.02 10.79 -2.94
C ARG A 77 2.49 11.22 -4.31
N LEU A 78 1.34 11.88 -4.32
CA LEU A 78 0.72 12.39 -5.53
C LEU A 78 1.60 13.46 -6.18
N ASP A 79 2.15 14.39 -5.42
CA ASP A 79 3.08 15.40 -5.93
C ASP A 79 4.31 14.75 -6.56
N SER A 80 4.89 13.76 -5.89
CA SER A 80 6.02 12.99 -6.42
C SER A 80 5.67 12.31 -7.74
N PHE A 81 4.44 11.81 -7.88
CA PHE A 81 3.96 11.22 -9.13
C PHE A 81 3.74 12.26 -10.23
N LEU A 82 3.07 13.37 -9.92
CA LEU A 82 2.75 14.43 -10.88
C LEU A 82 4.01 15.16 -11.39
N LEU A 83 5.04 15.27 -10.55
CA LEU A 83 6.35 15.80 -10.90
C LEU A 83 7.24 14.80 -11.66
N ASN A 84 6.73 13.61 -11.99
CA ASN A 84 7.46 12.50 -12.61
C ASN A 84 8.66 11.97 -11.78
N SER A 85 8.75 12.35 -10.51
CA SER A 85 9.71 11.76 -9.58
C SER A 85 9.36 10.29 -9.32
N TYR A 86 8.07 9.93 -9.30
CA TYR A 86 7.59 8.55 -9.25
C TYR A 86 7.02 8.11 -10.60
N SER A 87 7.37 6.90 -11.00
CA SER A 87 6.60 6.14 -11.99
C SER A 87 5.24 5.73 -11.42
N LYS A 88 4.30 5.35 -12.29
CA LYS A 88 2.99 4.80 -11.86
C LYS A 88 3.17 3.63 -10.89
N LYS A 89 4.12 2.73 -11.14
CA LYS A 89 4.35 1.55 -10.29
C LYS A 89 4.82 1.97 -8.90
N GLU A 90 5.80 2.86 -8.82
CA GLU A 90 6.31 3.38 -7.55
C GLU A 90 5.21 4.09 -6.76
N PHE A 91 4.42 4.94 -7.41
CA PHE A 91 3.29 5.61 -6.75
C PHE A 91 2.30 4.62 -6.11
N LEU A 92 1.84 3.62 -6.88
CA LEU A 92 0.91 2.60 -6.37
C LEU A 92 1.55 1.77 -5.24
N HIS A 93 2.84 1.48 -5.34
CA HIS A 93 3.56 0.77 -4.28
C HIS A 93 3.70 1.60 -3.01
N MET A 94 4.03 2.89 -3.11
CA MET A 94 4.12 3.76 -1.93
C MET A 94 2.79 3.87 -1.20
N LEU A 95 1.67 4.00 -1.92
CA LEU A 95 0.35 3.98 -1.28
C LEU A 95 0.05 2.67 -0.54
N LYS A 96 0.49 1.53 -1.07
CA LYS A 96 0.38 0.23 -0.38
C LYS A 96 1.27 0.18 0.86
N LEU A 97 2.52 0.64 0.74
CA LEU A 97 3.47 0.69 1.85
C LEU A 97 2.96 1.57 2.99
N ASP A 98 2.43 2.76 2.68
CA ASP A 98 1.88 3.68 3.66
C ASP A 98 0.70 3.03 4.42
N ARG A 99 -0.12 2.22 3.75
CA ARG A 99 -1.20 1.44 4.41
C ARG A 99 -0.68 0.32 5.32
N VAL A 100 0.39 -0.37 4.92
CA VAL A 100 0.98 -1.44 5.72
C VAL A 100 1.72 -0.87 6.94
N GLY A 101 2.39 0.27 6.78
CA GLY A 101 3.20 0.85 7.84
C GLY A 101 2.45 1.69 8.87
N ASN A 102 1.17 2.01 8.67
CA ASN A 102 0.31 2.61 9.70
C ASN A 102 0.97 3.75 10.52
N GLY A 103 1.46 4.79 9.84
CA GLY A 103 2.14 5.94 10.46
C GLY A 103 3.66 5.98 10.25
N TRP A 104 4.26 4.90 9.74
CA TRP A 104 5.65 4.90 9.30
C TRP A 104 5.83 5.70 8.01
N VAL A 105 6.90 6.49 7.95
CA VAL A 105 7.22 7.31 6.78
C VAL A 105 8.28 6.62 5.93
N PHE A 106 7.87 6.09 4.78
CA PHE A 106 8.78 5.45 3.82
C PHE A 106 9.26 6.43 2.75
N GLU A 107 10.50 6.30 2.31
CA GLU A 107 11.06 7.04 1.18
C GLU A 107 11.83 6.10 0.25
N LEU A 108 11.75 6.35 -1.05
CA LEU A 108 12.48 5.58 -2.06
C LEU A 108 13.87 6.20 -2.23
N ASP A 109 14.90 5.51 -1.75
CA ASP A 109 16.29 5.86 -2.03
C ASP A 109 16.80 5.09 -3.26
N ARG A 110 16.95 5.81 -4.38
CA ARG A 110 17.47 5.24 -5.64
C ARG A 110 18.99 5.10 -5.67
N ASN A 111 19.70 5.67 -4.70
CA ASN A 111 21.15 5.66 -4.63
C ASN A 111 21.67 4.70 -3.55
N ALA A 112 20.77 4.04 -2.81
CA ALA A 112 21.15 3.07 -1.79
C ALA A 112 21.86 1.86 -2.40
N SER A 113 22.99 1.47 -1.81
CA SER A 113 23.71 0.25 -2.20
C SER A 113 22.91 -0.98 -1.83
N GLU A 114 22.70 -1.91 -2.77
CA GLU A 114 21.93 -3.16 -2.56
C GLU A 114 22.39 -3.96 -1.33
N SER A 115 23.69 -3.95 -1.02
CA SER A 115 24.28 -4.66 0.12
C SER A 115 23.80 -4.15 1.49
N LYS A 116 23.13 -2.99 1.55
CA LYS A 116 22.61 -2.38 2.78
C LYS A 116 21.08 -2.38 2.85
N LEU A 117 20.41 -2.92 1.83
CA LEU A 117 18.96 -2.92 1.75
C LEU A 117 18.39 -4.22 2.31
N LEU A 118 17.32 -4.11 3.10
CA LEU A 118 16.56 -5.26 3.55
C LEU A 118 15.76 -5.79 2.35
N LYS A 119 16.03 -7.04 1.96
CA LYS A 119 15.25 -7.70 0.92
C LYS A 119 13.91 -8.12 1.52
N ILE A 120 12.83 -7.70 0.88
CA ILE A 120 11.47 -8.03 1.27
C ILE A 120 10.77 -8.52 0.01
N ASP A 121 10.32 -9.76 0.05
CA ASP A 121 9.75 -10.45 -1.11
C ASP A 121 8.23 -10.25 -1.22
N SER A 122 7.57 -9.80 -0.14
CA SER A 122 6.12 -9.57 -0.13
C SER A 122 5.66 -8.46 0.85
N TYR A 123 4.46 -7.93 0.63
CA TYR A 123 3.84 -6.99 1.57
C TYR A 123 3.53 -7.62 2.93
N ASP A 124 3.21 -8.92 2.98
CA ASP A 124 2.97 -9.65 4.22
C ASP A 124 4.26 -9.77 5.04
N GLU A 125 5.39 -10.03 4.35
CA GLU A 125 6.71 -10.02 4.97
C GLU A 125 7.07 -8.63 5.50
N LEU A 126 6.82 -7.57 4.71
CA LEU A 126 7.00 -6.21 5.18
C LEU A 126 6.17 -5.94 6.45
N GLU A 127 4.89 -6.31 6.45
CA GLU A 127 4.02 -6.10 7.61
C GLU A 127 4.55 -6.82 8.84
N MET A 128 5.03 -8.06 8.69
CA MET A 128 5.67 -8.80 9.80
C MET A 128 6.94 -8.10 10.29
N VAL A 129 7.78 -7.60 9.38
CA VAL A 129 9.00 -6.87 9.74
C VAL A 129 8.65 -5.60 10.50
N LEU A 130 7.71 -4.81 10.00
CA LEU A 130 7.28 -3.57 10.65
C LEU A 130 6.64 -3.82 12.01
N LYS A 131 5.79 -4.85 12.15
CA LYS A 131 5.23 -5.25 13.46
C LYS A 131 6.30 -5.66 14.45
N LYS A 132 7.34 -6.38 14.01
CA LYS A 132 8.47 -6.76 14.89
C LYS A 132 9.28 -5.55 15.33
N ILE A 133 9.54 -4.62 14.42
CA ILE A 133 10.23 -3.38 14.72
C ILE A 133 9.37 -2.56 15.69
N ASP A 134 8.10 -2.35 15.37
CA ASP A 134 7.17 -1.62 16.23
C ASP A 134 7.09 -2.24 17.62
N ASN A 135 6.91 -3.56 17.77
CA ASN A 135 6.95 -4.24 19.08
C ASN A 135 8.30 -4.12 19.82
N GLY A 136 9.40 -3.98 19.09
CA GLY A 136 10.74 -3.78 19.66
C GLY A 136 11.01 -2.34 20.10
N PHE A 137 10.35 -1.35 19.48
CA PHE A 137 10.51 0.08 19.77
C PHE A 137 9.36 0.69 20.60
N SER A 138 8.17 0.09 20.57
CA SER A 138 7.04 0.38 21.46
C SER A 138 7.23 -0.20 22.86
N GLY A 139 8.49 -0.46 23.23
CA GLY A 139 8.89 -0.75 24.59
C GLY A 139 8.33 0.31 25.53
N GLU A 140 7.21 -0.02 26.17
CA GLU A 140 7.08 0.15 27.60
C GLU A 140 8.38 -0.37 28.24
N ASN A 141 9.41 0.47 28.30
CA ASN A 141 10.49 0.34 29.25
C ASN A 141 9.96 0.67 30.66
N ILE A 142 8.88 -0.01 31.08
CA ILE A 142 8.57 -0.14 32.48
C ILE A 142 9.19 -1.47 32.89
N ILE A 143 10.46 -1.40 33.31
CA ILE A 143 11.02 -2.45 34.16
C ILE A 143 10.17 -2.44 35.44
N LYS A 144 9.13 -3.28 35.48
CA LYS A 144 8.33 -3.49 36.69
C LYS A 144 9.15 -4.36 37.63
N VAL A 145 9.93 -3.70 38.48
CA VAL A 145 10.56 -4.34 39.64
C VAL A 145 9.45 -4.66 40.64
N LYS A 146 9.30 -5.93 41.01
CA LYS A 146 8.38 -6.36 42.06
C LYS A 146 8.84 -5.74 43.39
N SER A 147 7.95 -5.08 44.11
CA SER A 147 8.27 -4.35 45.36
C SER A 147 8.97 -5.23 46.40
N ASP A 148 8.75 -6.54 46.35
CA ASP A 148 9.19 -7.47 47.39
C ASP A 148 10.64 -7.96 47.21
N THR A 149 11.37 -7.41 46.23
CA THR A 149 12.77 -7.77 45.95
C THR A 149 13.80 -6.77 46.47
N LEU A 150 13.37 -5.66 47.08
CA LEU A 150 14.26 -4.72 47.78
C LEU A 150 14.06 -4.89 49.29
N SER A 151 14.74 -5.87 49.87
CA SER A 151 14.98 -5.88 51.32
C SER A 151 15.85 -4.66 51.65
N PRO A 152 15.44 -3.77 52.57
CA PRO A 152 16.39 -2.83 53.13
C PRO A 152 17.49 -3.66 53.80
N LYS A 153 18.75 -3.44 53.43
CA LYS A 153 19.84 -3.72 54.35
C LYS A 153 19.76 -2.64 55.42
N ASP A 154 19.12 -2.98 56.54
CA ASP A 154 19.70 -3.00 57.89
C ASP A 154 18.69 -3.58 58.89
#